data_AF-U1FTZ8-F1
#
_entry.id   AF-U1FTZ8-F1
#
_cell.length_a   1.000
_cell.length_b   1.000
_cell.length_c   1.000
_cell.angle_alpha   90.00
_cell.angle_beta   90.00
_cell.angle_gamma   90.00
#
_symmetry.space_group_name_H-M   'P 1'
#
loop_
_entity.id
_entity.type
_entity.pdbx_description
1 polymer ?
#
loop_
_entity_poly.entity_id
_entity_poly.type
_entity_poly.pdbx_seq_one_letter_code
_entity_poly.pdbx_strand_id
1 'polypeptide(L)'
;MSDTEEATPSREMRLVSSSLHPLPPKTLKQETRFWARGSGVTTLWTILAILCTPLLAYFVLVSCYGTFQRRQNVIGASLLEPCFADWSWMGIFEVNIAFGSFTYLQAKYLDAAWNLLVGKTSQALAAWICYKVFAMALLRITERSRVSFRLYTATAFYPTDFLTLWKYVRGLAVSRTARERAILVWFCFAAAYVLTLSTILDLVTGYVTTQEAAVSLADGGFASLRGVRWFDGAYKELYSYDVSVYPNKSDISVHTLSGQNFTYLDLIDNSTSVWKQPPIVCMQGSKYRWGFSVGWIWILLPSTLIWISGMFGMYVDAMNHDFLWQMGRRPGVYRDILDVAEAIQEELGPDTCGYSDKELSREIDRLDAIGFVGLQEGNVQNIRLSTRISDVYDGLGNEDMSCERLGTAMSPR
;
A
#
# COMPACT_ATOMS: atom_id res chain seq x y z
N MET A 1 -72.17 21.40 40.12
CA MET A 1 -71.66 20.05 40.40
C MET A 1 -71.25 19.45 39.08
N SER A 2 -69.93 19.36 38.87
CA SER A 2 -69.21 18.64 37.80
C SER A 2 -69.33 19.16 36.37
N ASP A 3 -68.29 19.17 35.55
CA ASP A 3 -66.89 19.60 35.68
C ASP A 3 -66.42 19.78 34.22
N THR A 4 -65.66 20.84 34.00
CA THR A 4 -65.03 21.23 32.73
C THR A 4 -63.90 20.27 32.36
N GLU A 5 -63.97 19.69 31.18
CA GLU A 5 -62.89 18.89 30.57
C GLU A 5 -61.91 19.87 29.88
N GLU A 6 -60.86 20.23 30.61
CA GLU A 6 -59.81 21.15 30.16
C GLU A 6 -58.71 20.39 29.42
N ALA A 7 -58.49 20.76 28.17
CA ALA A 7 -57.49 20.19 27.29
C ALA A 7 -56.06 20.50 27.79
N THR A 8 -55.29 19.46 28.09
CA THR A 8 -53.84 19.54 28.36
C THR A 8 -53.08 20.13 27.17
N PRO A 9 -52.33 21.23 27.32
CA PRO A 9 -51.47 21.73 26.27
C PRO A 9 -50.14 20.98 26.25
N SER A 10 -49.79 20.51 25.06
CA SER A 10 -48.45 20.42 24.48
C SER A 10 -47.27 20.56 25.44
N ARG A 11 -46.64 19.42 25.71
CA ARG A 11 -45.34 19.26 26.36
C ARG A 11 -44.28 20.02 25.56
N GLU A 12 -44.02 21.27 25.93
CA GLU A 12 -42.87 22.03 25.48
C GLU A 12 -41.61 21.20 25.72
N MET A 13 -41.00 20.76 24.62
CA MET A 13 -39.69 20.16 24.59
C MET A 13 -38.70 21.27 24.94
N ARG A 14 -38.45 21.48 26.24
CA ARG A 14 -37.37 22.35 26.72
C ARG A 14 -36.06 21.80 26.17
N LEU A 15 -35.64 22.37 25.05
CA LEU A 15 -34.27 22.28 24.57
C LEU A 15 -33.39 22.75 25.73
N VAL A 16 -32.71 21.79 26.34
CA VAL A 16 -31.62 22.04 27.27
C VAL A 16 -30.56 22.77 26.45
N SER A 17 -30.63 24.10 26.47
CA SER A 17 -29.57 24.99 26.03
C SER A 17 -28.41 24.80 27.01
N SER A 18 -27.65 23.74 26.80
CA SER A 18 -26.33 23.63 27.39
C SER A 18 -25.54 24.82 26.86
N SER A 19 -25.12 25.69 27.76
CA SER A 19 -24.32 26.88 27.47
C SER A 19 -23.01 26.48 26.78
N LEU A 20 -23.05 26.32 25.46
CA LEU A 20 -21.86 26.22 24.63
C LEU A 20 -21.24 27.61 24.63
N HIS A 21 -20.21 27.80 25.46
CA HIS A 21 -19.42 29.01 25.39
C HIS A 21 -18.71 29.03 24.02
N PRO A 22 -18.95 30.04 23.17
CA PRO A 22 -18.27 30.14 21.89
C PRO A 22 -16.76 30.21 22.13
N LEU A 23 -16.00 29.48 21.31
CA LEU A 23 -14.54 29.52 21.39
C LEU A 23 -14.06 30.95 21.11
N PRO A 24 -13.10 31.47 21.89
CA PRO A 24 -12.60 32.82 21.67
C PRO A 24 -11.91 32.91 20.30
N PRO A 25 -12.02 34.07 19.60
CA PRO A 25 -11.37 34.26 18.32
C PRO A 25 -9.86 34.11 18.49
N LYS A 26 -9.24 33.31 17.64
CA LYS A 26 -7.81 33.02 17.70
C LYS A 26 -7.12 33.61 16.48
N THR A 27 -6.15 34.51 16.72
CA THR A 27 -5.28 35.00 15.66
C THR A 27 -4.26 33.93 15.27
N LEU A 28 -4.03 33.79 13.97
CA LEU A 28 -2.97 32.92 13.46
C LEU A 28 -1.62 33.52 13.89
N LYS A 29 -0.86 32.75 14.67
CA LYS A 29 0.49 33.10 15.07
C LYS A 29 1.44 32.15 14.37
N GLN A 30 2.48 32.71 13.75
CA GLN A 30 3.56 31.93 13.16
C GLN A 30 4.18 31.03 14.24
N GLU A 31 4.12 29.71 14.05
CA GLU A 31 4.75 28.78 14.98
C GLU A 31 6.25 28.68 14.68
N THR A 32 7.07 29.36 15.47
CA THR A 32 8.54 29.38 15.33
C THR A 32 9.22 28.05 15.70
N ARG A 33 8.50 27.08 16.31
CA ARG A 33 9.04 25.78 16.75
C ARG A 33 8.83 24.65 15.74
N PHE A 34 8.90 24.98 14.46
CA PHE A 34 8.55 24.09 13.36
C PHE A 34 9.54 22.92 13.17
N TRP A 35 10.83 23.14 13.46
CA TRP A 35 11.88 22.12 13.25
C TRP A 35 11.93 21.01 14.32
N ALA A 36 11.50 21.28 15.55
CA ALA A 36 11.64 20.31 16.65
C ALA A 36 10.55 19.22 16.67
N ARG A 37 9.40 19.44 16.01
CA ARG A 37 8.24 18.54 16.06
C ARG A 37 7.99 17.76 14.76
N GLY A 38 8.73 18.07 13.69
CA GLY A 38 8.78 17.26 12.47
C GLY A 38 9.54 15.94 12.64
N SER A 39 10.26 15.74 13.76
CA SER A 39 11.14 14.58 13.96
C SER A 39 10.41 13.25 13.88
N GLY A 40 9.22 13.08 14.46
CA GLY A 40 8.55 11.77 14.45
C GLY A 40 8.20 11.25 13.05
N VAL A 41 7.66 12.13 12.18
CA VAL A 41 7.26 11.76 10.82
C VAL A 41 8.49 11.61 9.94
N THR A 42 9.44 12.55 9.98
CA THR A 42 10.68 12.43 9.20
C THR A 42 11.54 11.25 9.65
N THR A 43 11.58 10.94 10.96
CA THR A 43 12.24 9.75 11.49
C THR A 43 11.53 8.46 11.06
N LEU A 44 10.20 8.44 11.00
CA LEU A 44 9.47 7.30 10.43
C LEU A 44 9.80 7.10 8.94
N TRP A 45 9.84 8.19 8.16
CA TRP A 45 10.24 8.16 6.75
C TRP A 45 11.67 7.65 6.54
N THR A 46 12.62 8.12 7.34
CA THR A 46 14.00 7.65 7.26
C THR A 46 14.12 6.19 7.68
N ILE A 47 13.40 5.74 8.72
CA ILE A 47 13.37 4.32 9.10
C ILE A 47 12.80 3.46 7.98
N LEU A 48 11.66 3.84 7.39
CA LEU A 48 11.05 3.09 6.29
C LEU A 48 11.97 3.01 5.06
N ALA A 49 12.60 4.12 4.68
CA ALA A 49 13.57 4.15 3.59
C ALA A 49 14.82 3.30 3.90
N ILE A 50 15.36 3.39 5.13
CA ILE A 50 16.52 2.61 5.58
C ILE A 50 16.20 1.13 5.70
N LEU A 51 14.95 0.72 5.96
CA LEU A 51 14.59 -0.70 6.00
C LEU A 51 14.33 -1.26 4.60
N CYS A 52 13.62 -0.54 3.74
CA CYS A 52 13.26 -1.03 2.40
C CYS A 52 14.44 -1.05 1.43
N THR A 53 15.37 -0.09 1.52
CA THR A 53 16.52 0.03 0.60
C THR A 53 17.53 -1.14 0.69
N PRO A 54 18.03 -1.55 1.88
CA PRO A 54 18.93 -2.69 2.00
C PRO A 54 18.22 -4.02 1.77
N LEU A 55 16.92 -4.14 2.07
CA LEU A 55 16.13 -5.32 1.69
C LEU A 55 16.05 -5.44 0.17
N LEU A 56 15.72 -4.36 -0.55
CA LEU A 56 15.75 -4.38 -2.01
C LEU A 56 17.14 -4.70 -2.54
N ALA A 57 18.19 -4.05 -2.03
CA ALA A 57 19.57 -4.32 -2.44
C ALA A 57 19.98 -5.78 -2.18
N TYR A 58 19.61 -6.34 -1.02
CA TYR A 58 19.86 -7.75 -0.70
C TYR A 58 19.14 -8.68 -1.68
N PHE A 59 17.84 -8.46 -1.95
CA PHE A 59 17.10 -9.28 -2.91
C PHE A 59 17.63 -9.16 -4.34
N VAL A 60 18.06 -7.96 -4.74
CA VAL A 60 18.76 -7.73 -6.01
C VAL A 60 20.06 -8.52 -6.07
N LEU A 61 20.90 -8.41 -5.04
CA LEU A 61 22.18 -9.07 -4.97
C LEU A 61 22.05 -10.59 -4.90
N VAL A 62 21.10 -11.12 -4.12
CA VAL A 62 20.84 -12.57 -4.02
C VAL A 62 20.29 -13.13 -5.32
N SER A 63 19.41 -12.40 -6.02
CA SER A 63 18.90 -12.86 -7.32
C SER A 63 19.99 -12.80 -8.41
N CYS A 64 20.83 -11.76 -8.40
CA CYS A 64 22.01 -11.67 -9.27
C CYS A 64 23.04 -12.77 -8.95
N TYR A 65 23.24 -13.09 -7.67
CA TYR A 65 24.15 -14.15 -7.25
C TYR A 65 23.60 -15.56 -7.57
N GLY A 66 22.31 -15.79 -7.36
CA GLY A 66 21.65 -17.06 -7.68
C GLY A 66 21.63 -17.34 -9.19
N THR A 67 21.39 -16.33 -10.02
CA THR A 67 21.50 -16.45 -11.48
C THR A 67 22.94 -16.67 -11.95
N PHE A 68 23.93 -16.09 -11.27
CA PHE A 68 25.35 -16.32 -11.52
C PHE A 68 25.80 -17.73 -11.13
N GLN A 69 25.42 -18.23 -9.94
CA GLN A 69 25.70 -19.62 -9.54
C GLN A 69 25.01 -20.65 -10.44
N ARG A 70 23.83 -20.34 -11.00
CA ARG A 70 23.11 -21.22 -11.95
C ARG A 70 23.90 -21.47 -13.24
N ARG A 71 24.80 -20.56 -13.65
CA ARG A 71 25.72 -20.80 -14.78
C ARG A 71 26.89 -21.73 -14.43
N GLN A 72 27.26 -21.86 -13.16
CA GLN A 72 28.40 -22.69 -12.73
C GLN A 72 27.99 -24.06 -12.14
N ASN A 73 26.80 -24.20 -11.55
CA ASN A 73 26.38 -25.39 -10.79
C ASN A 73 25.33 -26.28 -11.48
N VAL A 74 25.29 -26.30 -12.82
CA VAL A 74 24.46 -27.28 -13.58
C VAL A 74 24.84 -28.75 -13.28
N ILE A 75 25.97 -28.99 -12.61
CA ILE A 75 26.50 -30.33 -12.34
C ILE A 75 26.23 -30.83 -10.90
N GLY A 76 25.83 -29.95 -9.95
CA GLY A 76 25.74 -30.32 -8.52
C GLY A 76 24.33 -30.32 -7.89
N ALA A 77 23.42 -29.47 -8.38
CA ALA A 77 22.10 -29.27 -7.75
C ALA A 77 21.03 -30.29 -8.19
N SER A 78 21.28 -31.03 -9.26
CA SER A 78 20.36 -32.01 -9.85
C SER A 78 20.16 -33.28 -9.01
N LEU A 79 21.06 -33.61 -8.08
CA LEU A 79 21.03 -34.88 -7.35
C LEU A 79 20.19 -34.86 -6.07
N LEU A 80 20.00 -33.70 -5.41
CA LEU A 80 19.42 -33.65 -4.05
C LEU A 80 17.92 -33.35 -4.00
N GLU A 81 17.34 -32.62 -4.97
CA GLU A 81 15.89 -32.36 -5.03
C GLU A 81 15.40 -32.21 -6.49
N PRO A 82 15.05 -33.32 -7.20
CA PRO A 82 14.65 -33.26 -8.61
C PRO A 82 13.31 -32.54 -8.85
N CYS A 83 12.58 -32.23 -7.77
CA CYS A 83 11.25 -31.61 -7.81
C CYS A 83 11.23 -30.19 -7.23
N PHE A 84 12.39 -29.56 -6.99
CA PHE A 84 12.43 -28.24 -6.37
C PHE A 84 12.85 -27.12 -7.33
N ALA A 85 12.02 -26.07 -7.31
CA ALA A 85 12.14 -24.76 -7.94
C ALA A 85 12.38 -24.75 -9.47
N ASP A 86 11.28 -24.66 -10.22
CA ASP A 86 11.33 -24.13 -11.58
C ASP A 86 11.64 -22.63 -11.51
N TRP A 87 12.89 -22.25 -11.72
CA TRP A 87 13.27 -20.84 -11.85
C TRP A 87 13.06 -20.34 -13.30
N SER A 88 12.02 -20.83 -13.98
CA SER A 88 11.49 -20.20 -15.18
C SER A 88 10.86 -18.86 -14.83
N TRP A 89 10.59 -18.04 -15.85
CA TRP A 89 9.91 -16.76 -15.69
C TRP A 89 8.53 -16.88 -15.04
N MET A 90 7.87 -18.03 -15.15
CA MET A 90 6.58 -18.26 -14.48
C MET A 90 6.77 -18.78 -13.05
N GLY A 91 7.74 -19.67 -12.81
CA GLY A 91 7.98 -20.23 -11.48
C GLY A 91 8.59 -19.25 -10.47
N ILE A 92 9.11 -18.09 -10.90
CA ILE A 92 9.46 -17.01 -9.95
C ILE A 92 8.24 -16.40 -9.24
N PHE A 93 7.05 -16.45 -9.86
CA PHE A 93 5.79 -15.98 -9.28
C PHE A 93 5.10 -17.02 -8.40
N GLU A 94 5.60 -18.25 -8.39
CA GLU A 94 5.22 -19.26 -7.41
C GLU A 94 5.97 -19.04 -6.10
N VAL A 95 5.53 -19.76 -5.05
CA VAL A 95 6.23 -19.81 -3.78
C VAL A 95 7.51 -20.64 -3.95
N ASN A 96 8.63 -19.96 -4.13
CA ASN A 96 9.95 -20.57 -4.37
C ASN A 96 10.87 -20.53 -3.15
N ILE A 97 10.56 -19.67 -2.17
CA ILE A 97 11.21 -19.64 -0.88
C ILE A 97 10.22 -20.20 0.14
N ALA A 98 10.27 -21.50 0.41
CA ALA A 98 9.31 -22.19 1.26
C ALA A 98 9.97 -22.82 2.49
N PHE A 99 9.34 -22.69 3.66
CA PHE A 99 9.87 -23.16 4.93
C PHE A 99 8.88 -24.04 5.69
N GLY A 100 9.42 -24.86 6.59
CA GLY A 100 8.64 -25.67 7.52
C GLY A 100 8.03 -26.93 6.90
N SER A 101 7.27 -27.65 7.73
CA SER A 101 6.52 -28.85 7.34
C SER A 101 5.22 -28.86 8.14
N PHE A 102 4.16 -28.37 7.49
CA PHE A 102 2.87 -28.10 8.10
C PHE A 102 1.81 -29.07 7.61
N THR A 103 0.78 -29.25 8.43
CA THR A 103 -0.50 -29.78 7.94
C THR A 103 -1.22 -28.73 7.08
N TYR A 104 -2.14 -29.16 6.21
CA TYR A 104 -2.95 -28.25 5.38
C TYR A 104 -3.56 -27.10 6.20
N LEU A 105 -4.18 -27.46 7.34
CA LEU A 105 -4.85 -26.53 8.21
C LEU A 105 -3.87 -25.51 8.82
N GLN A 106 -2.71 -25.95 9.30
CA GLN A 106 -1.69 -25.05 9.84
C GLN A 106 -1.17 -24.06 8.80
N ALA A 107 -0.86 -24.54 7.59
CA ALA A 107 -0.37 -23.66 6.51
C ALA A 107 -1.42 -22.61 6.12
N LYS A 108 -2.69 -23.03 6.02
CA LYS A 108 -3.81 -22.13 5.72
C LYS A 108 -4.02 -21.06 6.81
N TYR A 109 -3.92 -21.44 8.08
CA TYR A 109 -4.01 -20.49 9.18
C TYR A 109 -2.86 -19.48 9.18
N LEU A 110 -1.63 -19.92 8.91
CA LEU A 110 -0.46 -19.05 8.85
C LEU A 110 -0.60 -18.00 7.74
N ASP A 111 -1.03 -18.44 6.56
CA ASP A 111 -1.27 -17.58 5.41
C ASP A 111 -2.38 -16.55 5.68
N ALA A 112 -3.51 -17.00 6.24
CA ALA A 112 -4.60 -16.10 6.64
C ALA A 112 -4.17 -15.10 7.73
N ALA A 113 -3.37 -15.52 8.69
CA ALA A 113 -2.84 -14.65 9.75
C ALA A 113 -1.91 -13.58 9.18
N TRP A 114 -1.04 -13.93 8.22
CA TRP A 114 -0.18 -12.99 7.52
C TRP A 114 -1.01 -11.94 6.75
N ASN A 115 -2.00 -12.38 5.99
CA ASN A 115 -2.85 -11.49 5.20
C ASN A 115 -3.65 -10.50 6.07
N LEU A 116 -4.12 -10.95 7.24
CA LEU A 116 -4.81 -10.08 8.18
C LEU A 116 -3.84 -9.12 8.88
N LEU A 117 -2.77 -9.64 9.46
CA LEU A 117 -1.87 -8.88 10.32
C LEU A 117 -0.89 -8.01 9.55
N VAL A 118 -0.40 -8.43 8.39
CA VAL A 118 0.56 -7.68 7.58
C VAL A 118 -0.17 -6.99 6.44
N GLY A 119 -1.04 -7.71 5.73
CA GLY A 119 -1.78 -7.17 4.59
C GLY A 119 -2.65 -5.96 4.97
N LYS A 120 -3.60 -6.16 5.89
CA LYS A 120 -4.57 -5.10 6.24
C LYS A 120 -3.97 -3.98 7.10
N THR A 121 -3.02 -4.30 7.98
CA THR A 121 -2.37 -3.25 8.79
C THR A 121 -1.48 -2.35 7.95
N SER A 122 -0.74 -2.90 6.98
CA SER A 122 0.09 -2.12 6.07
C SER A 122 -0.76 -1.21 5.19
N GLN A 123 -1.90 -1.72 4.71
CA GLN A 123 -2.88 -0.93 3.96
C GLN A 123 -3.47 0.21 4.80
N ALA A 124 -3.87 -0.05 6.04
CA ALA A 124 -4.39 0.97 6.95
C ALA A 124 -3.34 2.05 7.28
N LEU A 125 -2.09 1.64 7.54
CA LEU A 125 -0.99 2.57 7.79
C LEU A 125 -0.69 3.43 6.56
N ALA A 126 -0.61 2.83 5.38
CA ALA A 126 -0.38 3.56 4.13
C ALA A 126 -1.52 4.54 3.83
N ALA A 127 -2.77 4.15 4.08
CA ALA A 127 -3.94 5.03 3.94
C ALA A 127 -3.88 6.23 4.91
N TRP A 128 -3.47 6.00 6.16
CA TRP A 128 -3.30 7.07 7.14
C TRP A 128 -2.20 8.07 6.73
N ILE A 129 -1.07 7.57 6.20
CA ILE A 129 0.00 8.41 5.65
C ILE A 129 -0.52 9.22 4.44
N CYS A 130 -1.24 8.56 3.53
CA CYS A 130 -1.90 9.22 2.39
C CYS A 130 -2.81 10.35 2.85
N TYR A 131 -3.71 10.11 3.81
CA TYR A 131 -4.59 11.14 4.34
C TYR A 131 -3.81 12.36 4.83
N LYS A 132 -2.74 12.16 5.61
CA LYS A 132 -1.94 13.28 6.13
C LYS A 132 -1.28 14.08 5.00
N VAL A 133 -0.59 13.41 4.08
CA VAL A 133 0.16 14.07 3.00
C VAL A 133 -0.78 14.69 1.98
N PHE A 134 -1.89 14.04 1.65
CA PHE A 134 -2.87 14.56 0.70
C PHE A 134 -3.56 15.79 1.26
N ALA A 135 -3.91 15.81 2.54
CA ALA A 135 -4.52 16.99 3.15
C ALA A 135 -3.56 18.20 3.14
N MET A 136 -2.27 17.99 3.39
CA MET A 136 -1.24 19.03 3.25
C MET A 136 -1.14 19.54 1.81
N ALA A 137 -0.94 18.63 0.86
CA ALA A 137 -0.81 19.01 -0.54
C ALA A 137 -2.09 19.62 -1.11
N LEU A 138 -3.27 19.22 -0.64
CA LEU A 138 -4.54 19.81 -1.00
C LEU A 138 -4.62 21.26 -0.53
N LEU A 139 -4.28 21.53 0.74
CA LEU A 139 -4.22 22.89 1.29
C LEU A 139 -3.34 23.77 0.39
N ARG A 140 -2.14 23.29 0.03
CA ARG A 140 -1.26 23.99 -0.88
C ARG A 140 -1.89 24.32 -2.23
N ILE A 141 -2.49 23.33 -2.87
CA ILE A 141 -3.09 23.51 -4.19
C ILE A 141 -4.19 24.56 -4.08
N THR A 142 -5.02 24.51 -3.03
CA THR A 142 -6.08 25.50 -2.79
C THR A 142 -5.60 26.89 -2.38
N GLU A 143 -4.37 27.03 -1.85
CA GLU A 143 -3.75 28.33 -1.60
C GLU A 143 -3.31 29.02 -2.90
N ARG A 144 -2.83 28.26 -3.88
CA ARG A 144 -2.25 28.81 -5.12
C ARG A 144 -3.20 28.82 -6.31
N SER A 145 -4.12 27.87 -6.34
CA SER A 145 -5.00 27.61 -7.48
C SER A 145 -6.39 27.27 -6.97
N ARG A 146 -7.40 27.58 -7.78
CA ARG A 146 -8.76 27.20 -7.45
C ARG A 146 -8.96 25.72 -7.78
N VAL A 147 -9.51 24.96 -6.83
CA VAL A 147 -9.78 23.53 -6.97
C VAL A 147 -11.27 23.32 -7.07
N SER A 148 -11.73 22.37 -7.89
CA SER A 148 -13.15 22.01 -7.91
C SER A 148 -13.59 21.53 -6.52
N PHE A 149 -14.76 21.99 -6.08
CA PHE A 149 -15.35 21.61 -4.79
C PHE A 149 -15.39 20.09 -4.57
N ARG A 150 -15.73 19.33 -5.62
CA ARG A 150 -15.75 17.86 -5.63
C ARG A 150 -14.40 17.22 -5.35
N LEU A 151 -13.34 17.80 -5.90
CA LEU A 151 -11.99 17.29 -5.74
C LEU A 151 -11.48 17.59 -4.33
N TYR A 152 -11.80 18.77 -3.80
CA TYR A 152 -11.46 19.13 -2.43
C TYR A 152 -12.13 18.20 -1.41
N THR A 153 -13.46 18.08 -1.45
CA THR A 153 -14.21 17.25 -0.49
C THR A 153 -13.83 15.77 -0.58
N ALA A 154 -13.66 15.24 -1.79
CA ALA A 154 -13.23 13.86 -1.97
C ALA A 154 -11.85 13.60 -1.37
N THR A 155 -10.91 14.54 -1.54
CA THR A 155 -9.56 14.41 -0.99
C THR A 155 -9.53 14.58 0.53
N ALA A 156 -10.29 15.54 1.06
CA ALA A 156 -10.34 15.84 2.48
C ALA A 156 -10.95 14.69 3.30
N PHE A 157 -12.03 14.06 2.80
CA PHE A 157 -12.75 13.04 3.55
C PHE A 157 -12.39 11.60 3.16
N TYR A 158 -12.14 11.33 1.87
CA TYR A 158 -11.98 9.97 1.34
C TYR A 158 -10.81 9.85 0.36
N PRO A 159 -9.56 10.12 0.79
CA PRO A 159 -8.40 10.25 -0.10
C PRO A 159 -8.01 8.95 -0.85
N THR A 160 -8.32 7.79 -0.28
CA THR A 160 -7.91 6.48 -0.82
C THR A 160 -9.09 5.65 -1.33
N ASP A 161 -10.26 6.27 -1.54
CA ASP A 161 -11.43 5.59 -2.09
C ASP A 161 -11.38 5.47 -3.62
N PHE A 162 -12.00 4.42 -4.16
CA PHE A 162 -12.04 4.16 -5.60
C PHE A 162 -12.74 5.28 -6.38
N LEU A 163 -13.81 5.86 -5.84
CA LEU A 163 -14.50 6.98 -6.48
C LEU A 163 -13.63 8.24 -6.47
N THR A 164 -12.83 8.43 -5.43
CA THR A 164 -11.89 9.54 -5.33
C THR A 164 -10.75 9.40 -6.33
N LEU A 165 -10.24 8.18 -6.57
CA LEU A 165 -9.27 7.91 -7.63
C LEU A 165 -9.79 8.38 -9.00
N TRP A 166 -11.06 8.09 -9.33
CA TRP A 166 -11.67 8.57 -10.56
C TRP A 166 -11.77 10.11 -10.61
N LYS A 167 -12.05 10.77 -9.48
CA LYS A 167 -12.07 12.23 -9.38
C LYS A 167 -10.69 12.83 -9.63
N TYR A 168 -9.61 12.19 -9.15
CA TYR A 168 -8.24 12.60 -9.46
C TYR A 168 -7.94 12.52 -10.95
N VAL A 169 -8.31 11.41 -11.59
CA VAL A 169 -8.15 11.22 -13.05
C VAL A 169 -8.90 12.30 -13.83
N ARG A 170 -10.15 12.61 -13.45
CA ARG A 170 -10.89 13.73 -14.07
C ARG A 170 -10.24 15.08 -13.80
N GLY A 171 -9.71 15.31 -12.60
CA GLY A 171 -8.97 16.52 -12.25
C GLY A 171 -7.74 16.76 -13.13
N LEU A 172 -7.08 15.69 -13.61
CA LEU A 172 -5.95 15.79 -14.55
C LEU A 172 -6.32 16.39 -15.91
N ALA A 173 -7.57 16.23 -16.35
CA ALA A 173 -8.06 16.81 -17.59
C ALA A 173 -8.39 18.31 -17.47
N VAL A 174 -8.66 18.77 -16.24
CA VAL A 174 -9.09 20.15 -15.95
C VAL A 174 -7.94 21.03 -15.44
N SER A 175 -6.92 20.42 -14.85
CA SER A 175 -5.77 21.13 -14.27
C SER A 175 -4.97 21.89 -15.33
N ARG A 176 -4.59 23.13 -14.98
CA ARG A 176 -3.96 24.07 -15.91
C ARG A 176 -2.46 24.11 -15.78
N THR A 177 -1.92 23.84 -14.59
CA THR A 177 -0.48 23.90 -14.34
C THR A 177 0.16 22.51 -14.34
N ALA A 178 1.39 22.41 -14.85
CA ALA A 178 2.15 21.15 -14.86
C ALA A 178 2.37 20.60 -13.44
N ARG A 179 2.45 21.50 -12.46
CA ARG A 179 2.61 21.14 -11.05
C ARG A 179 1.35 20.52 -10.45
N GLU A 180 0.18 21.15 -10.64
CA GLU A 180 -1.10 20.55 -10.24
C GLU A 180 -1.26 19.16 -10.85
N ARG A 181 -0.94 19.03 -12.14
CA ARG A 181 -0.95 17.75 -12.84
C ARG A 181 -0.03 16.73 -12.18
N ALA A 182 1.21 17.12 -11.85
CA ALA A 182 2.15 16.24 -11.16
C ALA A 182 1.63 15.77 -9.79
N ILE A 183 1.04 16.68 -9.00
CA ILE A 183 0.47 16.33 -7.70
C ILE A 183 -0.73 15.38 -7.85
N LEU A 184 -1.64 15.67 -8.78
CA LEU A 184 -2.80 14.83 -9.03
C LEU A 184 -2.44 13.46 -9.62
N VAL A 185 -1.41 13.38 -10.48
CA VAL A 185 -0.86 12.11 -10.97
C VAL A 185 -0.32 11.30 -9.78
N TRP A 186 0.38 11.96 -8.87
CA TRP A 186 0.87 11.30 -7.66
C TRP A 186 -0.27 10.84 -6.74
N PHE A 187 -1.32 11.63 -6.56
CA PHE A 187 -2.51 11.21 -5.83
C PHE A 187 -3.14 9.96 -6.44
N CYS A 188 -3.28 9.91 -7.78
CA CYS A 188 -3.75 8.72 -8.48
C CYS A 188 -2.87 7.49 -8.19
N PHE A 189 -1.56 7.64 -8.37
CA PHE A 189 -0.61 6.55 -8.16
C PHE A 189 -0.64 6.05 -6.71
N ALA A 190 -0.59 6.96 -5.74
CA ALA A 190 -0.55 6.63 -4.33
C ALA A 190 -1.87 6.00 -3.84
N ALA A 191 -3.03 6.48 -4.30
CA ALA A 191 -4.31 5.86 -3.99
C ALA A 191 -4.43 4.45 -4.61
N ALA A 192 -4.05 4.28 -5.88
CA ALA A 192 -4.04 2.98 -6.54
C ALA A 192 -3.09 1.98 -5.86
N TYR A 193 -1.91 2.44 -5.43
CA TYR A 193 -0.98 1.63 -4.66
C TYR A 193 -1.61 1.16 -3.34
N VAL A 194 -2.22 2.05 -2.56
CA VAL A 194 -2.89 1.67 -1.29
C VAL A 194 -4.02 0.66 -1.52
N LEU A 195 -4.80 0.82 -2.59
CA LEU A 195 -5.88 -0.12 -2.94
C LEU A 195 -5.34 -1.52 -3.29
N THR A 196 -4.22 -1.58 -4.02
CA THR A 196 -3.62 -2.85 -4.48
C THR A 196 -2.66 -3.49 -3.48
N LEU A 197 -2.16 -2.74 -2.49
CA LEU A 197 -1.13 -3.20 -1.54
C LEU A 197 -1.51 -4.51 -0.85
N SER A 198 -2.75 -4.63 -0.36
CA SER A 198 -3.18 -5.87 0.31
C SER A 198 -3.23 -7.07 -0.62
N THR A 199 -3.52 -6.87 -1.90
CA THR A 199 -3.53 -7.93 -2.92
C THR A 199 -2.12 -8.34 -3.29
N ILE A 200 -1.20 -7.38 -3.44
CA ILE A 200 0.21 -7.69 -3.72
C ILE A 200 0.82 -8.48 -2.56
N LEU A 201 0.53 -8.09 -1.31
CA LEU A 201 1.01 -8.82 -0.13
C LEU A 201 0.44 -10.24 -0.02
N ASP A 202 -0.82 -10.44 -0.41
CA ASP A 202 -1.44 -11.77 -0.52
C ASP A 202 -0.75 -12.62 -1.60
N LEU A 203 -0.36 -12.04 -2.73
CA LEU A 203 0.37 -12.73 -3.79
C LEU A 203 1.83 -13.02 -3.43
N VAL A 204 2.44 -12.21 -2.56
CA VAL A 204 3.82 -12.41 -2.09
C VAL A 204 3.95 -13.67 -1.25
N THR A 205 2.91 -14.06 -0.52
CA THR A 205 2.94 -15.23 0.36
C THR A 205 2.03 -16.34 -0.13
N GLY A 206 2.30 -17.55 0.34
CA GLY A 206 1.39 -18.65 0.08
C GLY A 206 1.92 -19.95 0.64
N TYR A 207 1.15 -21.01 0.43
CA TYR A 207 1.56 -22.36 0.80
C TYR A 207 1.50 -23.30 -0.39
N VAL A 208 2.48 -24.19 -0.47
CA VAL A 208 2.63 -25.19 -1.51
C VAL A 208 2.73 -26.57 -0.90
N THR A 209 2.22 -27.58 -1.59
CA THR A 209 2.43 -28.98 -1.21
C THR A 209 3.90 -29.33 -1.39
N THR A 210 4.50 -30.03 -0.43
CA THR A 210 5.84 -30.60 -0.61
C THR A 210 5.81 -31.53 -1.82
N GLN A 211 6.69 -31.30 -2.80
CA GLN A 211 6.81 -32.23 -3.91
C GLN A 211 7.71 -33.40 -3.52
N GLU A 212 7.30 -34.61 -3.91
CA GLU A 212 8.08 -35.83 -3.74
C GLU A 212 8.44 -36.40 -5.11
N ALA A 213 9.69 -36.84 -5.26
CA ALA A 213 10.14 -37.52 -6.46
C ALA A 213 9.63 -38.96 -6.45
N ALA A 214 9.01 -39.40 -7.54
CA ALA A 214 8.51 -40.76 -7.71
C ALA A 214 9.00 -41.35 -9.03
N VAL A 215 9.16 -42.66 -9.10
CA VAL A 215 9.50 -43.39 -10.32
C VAL A 215 8.25 -44.04 -10.90
N SER A 216 8.06 -43.92 -12.22
CA SER A 216 7.01 -44.64 -12.93
C SER A 216 7.35 -46.14 -13.05
N LEU A 217 6.48 -46.99 -12.57
CA LEU A 217 6.57 -48.44 -12.67
C LEU A 217 5.99 -48.92 -14.01
N ALA A 218 6.43 -50.06 -14.53
CA ALA A 218 5.94 -50.56 -15.82
C ALA A 218 4.46 -51.01 -15.81
N ASP A 219 3.85 -51.13 -14.63
CA ASP A 219 2.40 -51.35 -14.45
C ASP A 219 1.58 -50.05 -14.51
N GLY A 220 2.23 -48.90 -14.72
CA GLY A 220 1.60 -47.57 -14.71
C GLY A 220 1.44 -46.97 -13.32
N GLY A 221 1.89 -47.66 -12.27
CA GLY A 221 1.94 -47.15 -10.90
C GLY A 221 3.12 -46.22 -10.65
N PHE A 222 3.17 -45.63 -9.46
CA PHE A 222 4.25 -44.74 -9.05
C PHE A 222 4.79 -45.10 -7.68
N ALA A 223 6.12 -45.17 -7.55
CA ALA A 223 6.80 -45.41 -6.29
C ALA A 223 7.56 -44.16 -5.83
N SER A 224 7.22 -43.61 -4.66
CA SER A 224 7.96 -42.49 -4.06
C SER A 224 9.40 -42.91 -3.75
N LEU A 225 10.36 -42.06 -4.11
CA LEU A 225 11.78 -42.21 -3.80
C LEU A 225 12.09 -41.81 -2.34
N ARG A 226 11.10 -41.32 -1.59
CA ARG A 226 11.25 -40.89 -0.21
C ARG A 226 11.45 -42.10 0.71
N GLY A 227 12.63 -42.22 1.33
CA GLY A 227 12.97 -43.32 2.22
C GLY A 227 13.58 -44.55 1.53
N VAL A 228 13.94 -44.43 0.25
CA VAL A 228 14.72 -45.45 -0.45
C VAL A 228 16.12 -45.51 0.17
N ARG A 229 16.49 -46.69 0.65
CA ARG A 229 17.84 -46.99 1.16
C ARG A 229 18.67 -47.57 0.03
N TRP A 230 19.80 -46.94 -0.25
CA TRP A 230 20.74 -47.41 -1.24
C TRP A 230 21.68 -48.43 -0.59
N PHE A 231 22.03 -49.48 -1.32
CA PHE A 231 22.99 -50.47 -0.85
C PHE A 231 24.11 -50.61 -1.89
N ASP A 232 25.35 -50.48 -1.45
CA ASP A 232 26.50 -50.88 -2.27
C ASP A 232 26.48 -52.41 -2.48
N GLY A 233 27.19 -52.94 -3.48
CA GLY A 233 27.35 -54.37 -3.76
C GLY A 233 27.86 -55.20 -2.57
N ALA A 234 28.32 -54.54 -1.49
CA ALA A 234 28.65 -55.12 -0.20
C ALA A 234 27.54 -55.04 0.88
N TYR A 235 26.29 -54.72 0.53
CA TYR A 235 25.11 -54.60 1.42
C TYR A 235 25.23 -53.54 2.54
N LYS A 236 26.06 -52.52 2.35
CA LYS A 236 26.20 -51.42 3.30
C LYS A 236 25.17 -50.32 2.98
N GLU A 237 24.35 -49.94 3.97
CA GLU A 237 23.36 -48.86 3.83
C GLU A 237 24.07 -47.52 3.52
N LEU A 238 23.76 -46.97 2.36
CA LEU A 238 24.11 -45.62 1.94
C LEU A 238 22.91 -44.71 2.24
N TYR A 239 23.11 -43.72 3.10
CA TYR A 239 22.10 -42.70 3.41
C TYR A 239 21.98 -41.73 2.23
N SER A 240 20.77 -41.21 1.98
CA SER A 240 20.43 -40.39 0.81
C SER A 240 21.12 -39.01 0.74
N TYR A 241 22.08 -38.73 1.60
CA TYR A 241 22.84 -37.48 1.64
C TYR A 241 24.28 -37.61 1.09
N ASP A 242 24.77 -38.84 0.87
CA ASP A 242 26.17 -39.13 0.50
C ASP A 242 26.32 -39.75 -0.90
N VAL A 243 25.50 -39.35 -1.88
CA VAL A 243 25.78 -39.69 -3.30
C VAL A 243 26.75 -38.66 -3.87
N SER A 244 27.93 -38.54 -3.26
CA SER A 244 29.14 -38.07 -3.94
C SER A 244 29.89 -39.31 -4.42
N VAL A 245 29.29 -40.02 -5.37
CA VAL A 245 29.87 -41.24 -5.95
C VAL A 245 31.00 -40.82 -6.89
N TYR A 246 32.22 -40.99 -6.41
CA TYR A 246 33.41 -41.02 -7.26
C TYR A 246 33.24 -42.15 -8.29
N PRO A 247 33.52 -41.88 -9.58
CA PRO A 247 33.21 -42.79 -10.65
C PRO A 247 34.22 -43.94 -10.63
N ASN A 248 33.89 -45.04 -9.97
CA ASN A 248 34.45 -46.32 -10.35
C ASN A 248 33.33 -47.29 -10.68
N LYS A 249 33.24 -47.56 -11.98
CA LYS A 249 32.24 -48.34 -12.68
C LYS A 249 32.24 -49.79 -12.19
N SER A 250 31.13 -50.27 -11.64
CA SER A 250 30.39 -51.46 -12.16
C SER A 250 29.35 -52.03 -11.19
N ASP A 251 29.42 -51.74 -9.88
CA ASP A 251 28.75 -52.62 -8.89
C ASP A 251 27.72 -51.91 -7.99
N ILE A 252 26.95 -50.94 -8.50
CA ILE A 252 25.84 -50.35 -7.73
C ILE A 252 24.56 -51.12 -8.02
N SER A 253 24.06 -51.78 -6.97
CA SER A 253 23.11 -52.88 -7.04
C SER A 253 21.65 -52.48 -7.32
N VAL A 254 20.91 -53.48 -7.84
CA VAL A 254 19.53 -53.47 -8.30
C VAL A 254 18.54 -53.33 -7.13
N HIS A 255 17.61 -52.38 -7.21
CA HIS A 255 16.53 -52.23 -6.22
C HIS A 255 15.19 -52.74 -6.75
N THR A 256 14.50 -53.56 -5.96
CA THR A 256 13.13 -54.00 -6.23
C THR A 256 12.13 -52.96 -5.70
N LEU A 257 11.79 -51.95 -6.50
CA LEU A 257 10.68 -51.04 -6.21
C LEU A 257 9.39 -51.70 -6.70
N SER A 258 8.47 -52.03 -5.79
CA SER A 258 7.17 -52.64 -6.13
C SER A 258 7.27 -53.88 -7.06
N GLY A 259 8.27 -54.73 -6.84
CA GLY A 259 8.49 -55.93 -7.67
C GLY A 259 9.36 -55.72 -8.93
N GLN A 260 9.82 -54.50 -9.21
CA GLN A 260 10.66 -54.18 -10.38
C GLN A 260 12.07 -53.76 -10.00
N ASN A 261 13.03 -54.31 -10.73
CA ASN A 261 14.47 -54.17 -10.50
C ASN A 261 15.02 -52.97 -11.29
N PHE A 262 15.37 -51.87 -10.59
CA PHE A 262 16.01 -50.68 -11.18
C PHE A 262 17.50 -50.62 -10.81
N THR A 263 18.36 -50.32 -11.77
CA THR A 263 19.78 -50.04 -11.53
C THR A 263 20.05 -48.53 -11.45
N TYR A 264 21.16 -48.15 -10.82
CA TYR A 264 21.63 -46.76 -10.80
C TYR A 264 21.72 -46.14 -12.21
N LEU A 265 22.15 -46.93 -13.20
CA LEU A 265 22.29 -46.50 -14.60
C LEU A 265 20.95 -46.34 -15.33
N ASP A 266 19.87 -46.91 -14.81
CA ASP A 266 18.52 -46.71 -15.37
C ASP A 266 17.94 -45.35 -14.95
N LEU A 267 18.39 -44.84 -13.79
CA LEU A 267 17.89 -43.61 -13.20
C LEU A 267 18.80 -42.40 -13.46
N ILE A 268 20.11 -42.61 -13.59
CA ILE A 268 21.10 -41.53 -13.71
C ILE A 268 21.90 -41.70 -15.01
N ASP A 269 22.09 -40.59 -15.73
CA ASP A 269 22.96 -40.53 -16.89
C ASP A 269 24.42 -40.50 -16.46
N ASN A 270 25.14 -41.57 -16.80
CA ASN A 270 26.54 -41.80 -16.46
C ASN A 270 27.49 -40.73 -17.04
N SER A 271 27.06 -39.98 -18.06
CA SER A 271 27.87 -38.93 -18.68
C SER A 271 27.72 -37.56 -18.01
N THR A 272 26.58 -37.32 -17.33
CA THR A 272 26.23 -35.99 -16.81
C THR A 272 25.97 -35.97 -15.31
N SER A 273 25.84 -37.12 -14.63
CA SER A 273 25.41 -37.20 -13.23
C SER A 273 23.99 -36.62 -13.01
N VAL A 274 23.19 -36.51 -14.08
CA VAL A 274 21.84 -35.95 -14.06
C VAL A 274 20.82 -37.10 -14.14
N TRP A 275 19.67 -36.94 -13.51
CA TRP A 275 18.56 -37.89 -13.64
C TRP A 275 18.12 -38.02 -15.10
N LYS A 276 17.96 -39.27 -15.57
CA LYS A 276 17.36 -39.52 -16.89
C LYS A 276 15.88 -39.15 -16.85
N GLN A 277 15.47 -38.21 -17.68
CA GLN A 277 14.05 -38.01 -17.98
C GLN A 277 13.62 -38.88 -19.17
N PRO A 278 12.57 -39.72 -19.04
CA PRO A 278 11.91 -40.22 -17.83
C PRO A 278 12.49 -41.59 -17.37
N PRO A 279 12.55 -41.83 -16.04
CA PRO A 279 11.35 -42.32 -15.33
C PRO A 279 10.94 -41.55 -14.05
N ILE A 280 11.48 -40.37 -13.75
CA ILE A 280 11.14 -39.61 -12.52
C ILE A 280 10.01 -38.60 -12.77
N VAL A 281 8.98 -38.65 -11.92
CA VAL A 281 7.79 -37.78 -11.92
C VAL A 281 7.64 -37.13 -10.54
N CYS A 282 7.32 -35.85 -10.50
CA CYS A 282 7.09 -35.11 -9.25
C CYS A 282 5.62 -35.18 -8.82
N MET A 283 5.37 -35.61 -7.59
CA MET A 283 4.04 -35.81 -7.02
C MET A 283 3.79 -34.93 -5.82
N GLN A 284 2.52 -34.65 -5.55
CA GLN A 284 2.13 -33.91 -4.36
C GLN A 284 2.25 -34.80 -3.12
N GLY A 285 3.12 -34.41 -2.20
CA GLY A 285 3.26 -35.04 -0.89
C GLY A 285 2.15 -34.63 0.08
N SER A 286 2.15 -35.23 1.27
CA SER A 286 1.11 -35.05 2.30
C SER A 286 1.31 -33.83 3.23
N LYS A 287 2.40 -33.09 3.04
CA LYS A 287 2.77 -31.94 3.87
C LYS A 287 2.77 -30.66 3.05
N TYR A 288 2.66 -29.53 3.74
CA TYR A 288 2.65 -28.20 3.15
C TYR A 288 3.82 -27.38 3.67
N ARG A 289 4.37 -26.52 2.82
CA ARG A 289 5.34 -25.49 3.20
C ARG A 289 4.70 -24.12 2.98
N TRP A 290 4.97 -23.18 3.88
CA TRP A 290 4.55 -21.78 3.72
C TRP A 290 5.78 -20.95 3.36
N GLY A 291 5.58 -19.93 2.54
CA GLY A 291 6.71 -19.21 1.98
C GLY A 291 6.37 -17.97 1.20
N PHE A 292 7.38 -17.51 0.47
CA PHE A 292 7.34 -16.29 -0.31
C PHE A 292 7.61 -16.56 -1.79
N SER A 293 7.01 -15.73 -2.63
CA SER A 293 7.30 -15.61 -4.05
C SER A 293 8.31 -14.49 -4.30
N VAL A 294 9.50 -14.87 -4.79
CA VAL A 294 10.54 -13.91 -5.17
C VAL A 294 10.03 -12.92 -6.25
N GLY A 295 9.27 -13.39 -7.23
CA GLY A 295 8.75 -12.55 -8.33
C GLY A 295 7.85 -11.43 -7.83
N TRP A 296 6.96 -11.71 -6.88
CA TRP A 296 6.10 -10.69 -6.27
C TRP A 296 6.87 -9.76 -5.34
N ILE A 297 7.89 -10.24 -4.62
CA ILE A 297 8.79 -9.37 -3.81
C ILE A 297 9.50 -8.35 -4.70
N TRP A 298 9.92 -8.74 -5.89
CA TRP A 298 10.54 -7.87 -6.90
C TRP A 298 9.61 -6.75 -7.41
N ILE A 299 8.30 -6.94 -7.32
CA ILE A 299 7.32 -5.89 -7.66
C ILE A 299 7.02 -5.05 -6.41
N LEU A 300 6.83 -5.69 -5.26
CA LEU A 300 6.47 -5.02 -4.00
C LEU A 300 7.55 -4.04 -3.54
N LEU A 301 8.82 -4.45 -3.46
CA LEU A 301 9.87 -3.61 -2.88
C LEU A 301 10.12 -2.32 -3.68
N PRO A 302 10.30 -2.35 -5.02
CA PRO A 302 10.47 -1.13 -5.80
C PRO A 302 9.22 -0.24 -5.80
N SER A 303 8.02 -0.83 -5.91
CA SER A 303 6.77 -0.04 -5.86
C SER A 303 6.60 0.65 -4.50
N THR A 304 6.94 -0.03 -3.40
CA THR A 304 6.98 0.55 -2.06
C THR A 304 7.98 1.69 -1.96
N LEU A 305 9.21 1.53 -2.49
CA LEU A 305 10.22 2.59 -2.46
C LEU A 305 9.84 3.82 -3.27
N ILE A 306 9.27 3.61 -4.47
CA ILE A 306 8.74 4.70 -5.30
C ILE A 306 7.66 5.44 -4.53
N TRP A 307 6.68 4.70 -3.98
CA TRP A 307 5.61 5.26 -3.18
C TRP A 307 6.16 6.05 -1.98
N ILE A 308 7.09 5.48 -1.21
CA ILE A 308 7.70 6.15 -0.07
C ILE A 308 8.37 7.47 -0.51
N SER A 309 9.16 7.41 -1.57
CA SER A 309 9.95 8.54 -2.05
C SER A 309 9.09 9.71 -2.49
N GLY A 310 8.03 9.47 -3.28
CA GLY A 310 7.18 10.58 -3.71
C GLY A 310 6.22 11.07 -2.63
N MET A 311 5.77 10.21 -1.69
CA MET A 311 5.03 10.68 -0.52
C MET A 311 5.90 11.58 0.37
N PHE A 312 7.18 11.22 0.56
CA PHE A 312 8.14 12.09 1.25
C PHE A 312 8.41 13.38 0.47
N GLY A 313 8.56 13.29 -0.85
CA GLY A 313 8.73 14.46 -1.72
C GLY A 313 7.56 15.45 -1.59
N MET A 314 6.32 14.96 -1.63
CA MET A 314 5.13 15.78 -1.41
C MET A 314 5.06 16.37 -0.01
N TYR A 315 5.44 15.59 1.01
CA TYR A 315 5.51 16.06 2.39
C TYR A 315 6.48 17.22 2.55
N VAL A 316 7.72 17.06 2.05
CA VAL A 316 8.75 18.11 2.09
C VAL A 316 8.32 19.33 1.28
N ASP A 317 7.76 19.11 0.10
CA ASP A 317 7.25 20.19 -0.75
C ASP A 317 6.24 21.03 0.01
N ALA A 318 5.17 20.41 0.54
CA ALA A 318 4.13 21.05 1.32
C ALA A 318 4.70 21.79 2.54
N MET A 319 5.55 21.14 3.34
CA MET A 319 6.14 21.77 4.53
C MET A 319 6.94 23.05 4.22
N ASN A 320 7.69 23.05 3.13
CA ASN A 320 8.61 24.16 2.83
C ASN A 320 7.90 25.39 2.26
N HIS A 321 6.67 25.26 1.74
CA HIS A 321 6.07 26.33 0.95
C HIS A 321 4.58 26.59 1.23
N ASP A 322 3.95 25.85 2.13
CA ASP A 322 2.54 26.06 2.47
C ASP A 322 2.41 27.13 3.54
N PHE A 323 1.81 28.26 3.17
CA PHE A 323 1.71 29.42 4.03
C PHE A 323 0.74 29.16 5.20
N LEU A 324 -0.43 28.58 4.93
CA LEU A 324 -1.42 28.33 5.99
C LEU A 324 -0.88 27.32 6.99
N TRP A 325 -0.13 26.33 6.51
CA TRP A 325 0.52 25.34 7.36
C TRP A 325 1.59 25.98 8.26
N GLN A 326 2.40 26.91 7.74
CA GLN A 326 3.38 27.67 8.52
C GLN A 326 2.72 28.59 9.57
N MET A 327 1.51 29.08 9.28
CA MET A 327 0.67 29.85 10.21
C MET A 327 -0.04 28.99 11.26
N GLY A 328 0.27 27.68 11.33
CA GLY A 328 -0.28 26.76 12.32
C GLY A 328 -1.67 26.22 11.98
N ARG A 329 -2.21 26.51 10.78
CA ARG A 329 -3.45 25.90 10.28
C ARG A 329 -3.16 24.45 9.90
N ARG A 330 -3.63 23.50 10.72
CA ARG A 330 -3.54 22.07 10.41
C ARG A 330 -4.84 21.60 9.74
N PRO A 331 -4.78 20.84 8.64
CA PRO A 331 -5.92 20.14 8.12
C PRO A 331 -6.36 19.07 9.12
N GLY A 332 -7.66 18.82 9.17
CA GLY A 332 -8.24 17.89 10.10
C GLY A 332 -9.73 17.81 9.89
N VAL A 333 -10.30 16.62 10.10
CA VAL A 333 -11.69 16.30 9.79
C VAL A 333 -12.68 17.40 10.17
N TYR A 334 -12.68 17.86 11.43
CA TYR A 334 -13.61 18.91 11.87
C TYR A 334 -13.37 20.26 11.21
N ARG A 335 -12.11 20.60 10.92
CA ARG A 335 -11.77 21.83 10.22
C ARG A 335 -12.22 21.76 8.77
N ASP A 336 -11.98 20.63 8.13
CA ASP A 336 -12.39 20.40 6.74
C ASP A 336 -13.93 20.38 6.65
N ILE A 337 -14.64 19.83 7.64
CA ILE A 337 -16.12 19.94 7.75
C ILE A 337 -16.55 21.40 7.86
N LEU A 338 -15.93 22.19 8.74
CA LEU A 338 -16.29 23.60 8.91
C LEU A 338 -16.01 24.41 7.64
N ASP A 339 -14.85 24.22 7.01
CA ASP A 339 -14.46 24.90 5.78
C ASP A 339 -15.44 24.58 4.63
N VAL A 340 -15.82 23.31 4.51
CA VAL A 340 -16.77 22.83 3.49
C VAL A 340 -18.18 23.33 3.80
N ALA A 341 -18.61 23.28 5.06
CA ALA A 341 -19.95 23.72 5.47
C ALA A 341 -20.12 25.23 5.28
N GLU A 342 -19.13 26.02 5.65
CA GLU A 342 -19.13 27.48 5.46
C GLU A 342 -19.20 27.83 3.97
N ALA A 343 -18.37 27.16 3.13
CA ALA A 343 -18.40 27.37 1.68
C ALA A 343 -19.74 26.97 1.05
N ILE A 344 -20.38 25.89 1.51
CA ILE A 344 -21.71 25.48 1.04
C ILE A 344 -22.77 26.49 1.47
N GLN A 345 -22.76 26.93 2.73
CA GLN A 345 -23.74 27.89 3.26
C GLN A 345 -23.62 29.25 2.58
N GLU A 346 -22.41 29.68 2.22
CA GLU A 346 -22.19 30.92 1.46
C GLU A 346 -22.87 30.89 0.09
N GLU A 347 -22.85 29.75 -0.61
CA GLU A 347 -23.40 29.65 -1.97
C GLU A 347 -24.86 29.18 -2.03
N LEU A 348 -25.27 28.27 -1.16
CA LEU A 348 -26.64 27.72 -1.15
C LEU A 348 -27.57 28.41 -0.15
N GLY A 349 -27.03 29.25 0.73
CA GLY A 349 -27.78 29.90 1.81
C GLY A 349 -27.97 29.02 3.06
N PRO A 350 -28.58 29.59 4.11
CA PRO A 350 -28.72 28.94 5.42
C PRO A 350 -29.75 27.79 5.43
N ASP A 351 -30.74 27.80 4.54
CA ASP A 351 -31.89 26.91 4.59
C ASP A 351 -31.73 25.65 3.72
N THR A 352 -30.63 24.91 3.91
CA THR A 352 -30.31 23.70 3.10
C THR A 352 -30.82 22.39 3.69
N CYS A 353 -31.32 22.39 4.94
CA CYS A 353 -31.73 21.16 5.64
C CYS A 353 -32.91 20.41 5.02
N GLY A 354 -33.70 21.06 4.17
CA GLY A 354 -34.88 20.44 3.52
C GLY A 354 -34.57 19.71 2.21
N TYR A 355 -33.37 19.86 1.65
CA TYR A 355 -33.02 19.29 0.35
C TYR A 355 -32.60 17.82 0.46
N SER A 356 -32.92 17.03 -0.56
CA SER A 356 -32.40 15.67 -0.68
C SER A 356 -30.93 15.66 -1.12
N ASP A 357 -30.20 14.59 -0.79
CA ASP A 357 -28.80 14.39 -1.19
C ASP A 357 -28.59 14.54 -2.72
N LYS A 358 -29.57 14.09 -3.53
CA LYS A 358 -29.50 14.20 -4.99
C LYS A 358 -29.62 15.65 -5.49
N GLU A 359 -30.49 16.44 -4.87
CA GLU A 359 -30.66 17.87 -5.20
C GLU A 359 -29.43 18.65 -4.75
N LEU A 360 -28.97 18.40 -3.52
CA LEU A 360 -27.80 19.06 -2.96
C LEU A 360 -26.54 18.74 -3.76
N SER A 361 -26.32 17.47 -4.13
CA SER A 361 -25.21 17.09 -4.99
C SER A 361 -25.27 17.80 -6.33
N ARG A 362 -26.45 17.94 -6.94
CA ARG A 362 -26.58 18.62 -8.25
C ARG A 362 -26.23 20.10 -8.18
N GLU A 363 -26.61 20.79 -7.12
CA GLU A 363 -26.25 22.20 -6.95
C GLU A 363 -24.77 22.36 -6.58
N ILE A 364 -24.23 21.49 -5.72
CA ILE A 364 -22.78 21.43 -5.42
C ILE A 364 -21.95 21.22 -6.69
N ASP A 365 -22.45 20.42 -7.64
CA ASP A 365 -21.76 20.16 -8.91
C ASP A 365 -21.64 21.39 -9.81
N ARG A 366 -22.52 22.38 -9.61
CA ARG A 366 -22.54 23.63 -10.36
C ARG A 366 -21.65 24.71 -9.72
N LEU A 367 -21.18 24.48 -8.49
CA LEU A 367 -20.33 25.45 -7.81
C LEU A 367 -19.00 25.62 -8.53
N ASP A 368 -18.57 26.87 -8.61
CA ASP A 368 -17.27 27.24 -9.16
C ASP A 368 -16.11 26.70 -8.30
N ALA A 369 -14.91 26.74 -8.86
CA ALA A 369 -13.73 26.29 -8.17
C ALA A 369 -13.44 27.16 -6.92
N ILE A 370 -13.14 26.50 -5.80
CA ILE A 370 -12.91 27.08 -4.49
C ILE A 370 -11.43 27.35 -4.22
N GLY A 371 -11.15 28.37 -3.41
CA GLY A 371 -9.82 28.69 -2.90
C GLY A 371 -9.89 29.34 -1.52
N PHE A 372 -8.75 29.45 -0.84
CA PHE A 372 -8.69 30.14 0.45
C PHE A 372 -8.65 31.66 0.27
N VAL A 373 -9.45 32.38 1.05
CA VAL A 373 -9.51 33.85 1.08
C VAL A 373 -9.27 34.33 2.51
N GLY A 374 -8.39 35.33 2.66
CA GLY A 374 -8.19 36.03 3.93
C GLY A 374 -9.17 37.18 4.08
N LEU A 375 -9.94 37.18 5.16
CA LEU A 375 -10.77 38.32 5.58
C LEU A 375 -10.08 39.04 6.74
N GLN A 376 -10.00 40.36 6.62
CA GLN A 376 -9.52 41.21 7.70
C GLN A 376 -10.70 42.03 8.25
N GLU A 377 -11.34 41.53 9.31
CA GLU A 377 -12.31 42.30 10.09
C GLU A 377 -11.61 42.87 11.34
N GLY A 378 -11.17 44.13 11.22
CA GLY A 378 -10.45 44.82 12.29
C GLY A 378 -9.12 44.16 12.64
N ASN A 379 -8.94 43.74 13.91
CA ASN A 379 -7.73 43.05 14.40
C ASN A 379 -7.76 41.52 14.20
N VAL A 380 -8.84 40.96 13.65
CA VAL A 380 -9.00 39.51 13.47
C VAL A 380 -8.80 39.16 12.00
N GLN A 381 -7.80 38.35 11.72
CA GLN A 381 -7.61 37.72 10.42
C GLN A 381 -8.37 36.39 10.42
N ASN A 382 -9.44 36.29 9.65
CA ASN A 382 -10.15 35.04 9.42
C ASN A 382 -9.77 34.49 8.04
N ILE A 383 -9.67 33.17 7.90
CA ILE A 383 -9.35 32.53 6.62
C ILE A 383 -10.41 31.49 6.34
N ARG A 384 -11.16 31.71 5.26
CA ARG A 384 -12.28 30.85 4.85
C ARG A 384 -12.06 30.28 3.46
N LEU A 385 -12.76 29.20 3.18
CA LEU A 385 -12.83 28.60 1.85
C LEU A 385 -13.99 29.27 1.10
N SER A 386 -13.74 29.87 -0.06
CA SER A 386 -14.77 30.57 -0.81
C SER A 386 -14.61 30.40 -2.33
N THR A 387 -15.74 30.51 -3.01
CA THR A 387 -15.93 30.51 -4.46
C THR A 387 -15.82 31.94 -5.05
N ARG A 388 -16.14 32.98 -4.28
CA ARG A 388 -16.18 34.39 -4.73
C ARG A 388 -14.88 35.13 -4.35
N ILE A 389 -14.23 35.74 -5.35
CA ILE A 389 -13.04 36.60 -5.15
C ILE A 389 -13.44 38.05 -4.81
N SER A 390 -14.66 38.47 -5.14
CA SER A 390 -15.03 39.89 -5.27
C SER A 390 -15.09 40.68 -3.96
N ASP A 391 -15.29 40.06 -2.80
CA ASP A 391 -15.60 40.81 -1.57
C ASP A 391 -14.35 41.34 -0.84
N VAL A 392 -13.17 41.17 -1.42
CA VAL A 392 -11.90 41.74 -0.90
C VAL A 392 -11.60 43.12 -1.51
N TYR A 393 -12.22 43.47 -2.65
CA TYR A 393 -11.82 44.65 -3.43
C TYR A 393 -12.54 45.97 -3.07
N ASP A 394 -13.59 45.96 -2.26
CA ASP A 394 -14.31 47.21 -1.89
C ASP A 394 -13.69 47.97 -0.70
N GLY A 395 -12.62 47.44 -0.09
CA GLY A 395 -11.92 48.10 1.04
C GLY A 395 -10.50 48.59 0.75
N LEU A 396 -9.89 48.17 -0.36
CA LEU A 396 -8.49 48.48 -0.67
C LEU A 396 -8.36 48.80 -2.16
N GLY A 397 -8.23 50.10 -2.45
CA GLY A 397 -7.96 50.57 -3.80
C GLY A 397 -6.71 49.92 -4.39
N ASN A 398 -6.84 49.50 -5.65
CA ASN A 398 -5.79 49.17 -6.62
C ASN A 398 -4.48 48.61 -6.05
N GLU A 399 -4.35 47.28 -6.09
CA GLU A 399 -3.23 46.59 -6.76
C GLU A 399 -3.43 45.07 -6.67
N ASP A 400 -2.97 44.36 -7.70
CA ASP A 400 -2.97 42.89 -7.82
C ASP A 400 -2.49 42.19 -6.54
N MET A 401 -3.42 41.55 -5.82
CA MET A 401 -3.13 40.63 -4.70
C MET A 401 -3.50 39.19 -5.09
N SER A 402 -2.64 38.60 -5.91
CA SER A 402 -2.34 37.18 -5.79
C SER A 402 -1.72 36.93 -4.41
N CYS A 403 -1.97 35.76 -3.79
CA CYS A 403 -1.34 35.33 -2.52
C CYS A 403 0.21 35.40 -2.50
N GLU A 404 0.86 35.73 -3.62
CA GLU A 404 2.30 36.09 -3.69
C GLU A 404 2.72 37.27 -2.80
N ARG A 405 1.84 38.23 -2.47
CA ARG A 405 2.26 39.39 -1.64
C ARG A 405 2.20 39.19 -0.12
N LEU A 406 1.52 38.15 0.38
CA LEU A 406 1.59 37.79 1.81
C LEU A 406 2.98 37.29 2.22
N GLY A 407 3.82 36.87 1.26
CA GLY A 407 5.21 36.47 1.48
C GLY A 407 6.26 37.58 1.34
N THR A 408 5.91 38.78 0.84
CA THR A 408 6.88 39.85 0.55
C THR A 408 6.78 41.07 1.48
N ALA A 409 5.78 41.14 2.36
CA ALA A 409 5.65 42.22 3.34
C ALA A 409 6.51 42.05 4.63
N MET A 410 7.40 41.05 4.69
CA MET A 410 8.39 40.90 5.77
C MET A 410 9.79 40.63 5.19
N SER A 411 10.46 41.71 4.78
CA SER A 411 11.90 41.79 4.54
C SER A 411 12.56 42.51 5.75
N PRO A 412 13.84 42.27 6.06
CA PRO A 412 14.32 42.09 7.42
C PRO A 412 14.65 43.39 8.16
N ARG A 413 14.52 43.31 9.48
CA ARG A 413 15.50 43.90 10.41
C ARG A 413 16.05 42.79 11.29
#